data_AF-A0A4Z1FCG3-F1
#
_entry.id   AF-A0A4Z1FCG3-F1
#
_cell.length_a   1.000
_cell.length_b   1.000
_cell.length_c   1.000
_cell.angle_alpha   90.00
_cell.angle_beta   90.00
_cell.angle_gamma   90.00
#
_symmetry.space_group_name_H-M   'P 1'
#
loop_
_entity.id
_entity.type
_entity.pdbx_description
1 polymer ?
#
loop_
_entity_poly.entity_id
_entity_poly.type
_entity_poly.pdbx_seq_one_letter_code
_entity_poly.pdbx_strand_id
1 'polypeptide(L)' 'MSTRSTVALSALPQAFPGLVYTQASLERASIALFKETEDLLEKWKHPDPYHPPTAPGGSKYERNLPSPVLDPPPKMAL' A
#
# COMPACT_ATOMS: atom_id res chain seq x y z
N MET A 1 -36.72 15.92 -5.36
CA MET A 1 -36.13 16.95 -6.24
C MET A 1 -34.63 16.95 -6.00
N SER A 2 -33.85 16.06 -6.61
CA SER A 2 -33.28 16.10 -7.98
C SER A 2 -32.58 17.41 -8.33
N THR A 3 -31.25 17.43 -8.19
CA THR A 3 -30.31 18.12 -9.10
C THR A 3 -28.91 17.48 -8.97
N ARG A 4 -28.71 16.30 -9.58
CA ARG A 4 -27.35 15.86 -9.94
C ARG A 4 -26.90 16.70 -11.12
N SER A 5 -25.99 17.64 -10.88
CA SER A 5 -25.35 18.42 -11.94
C SER A 5 -24.38 17.53 -12.70
N THR A 6 -24.82 17.02 -13.85
CA THR A 6 -23.97 16.30 -14.80
C THR A 6 -23.21 17.35 -15.61
N VAL A 7 -22.00 17.72 -15.16
CA VAL A 7 -21.10 18.51 -16.00
C VAL A 7 -20.58 17.59 -17.10
N ALA A 8 -21.07 17.80 -18.32
CA ALA A 8 -20.67 17.08 -19.51
C ALA A 8 -19.20 17.34 -19.81
N LEU A 9 -18.34 16.41 -19.40
CA LEU A 9 -16.91 16.41 -19.68
C LEU A 9 -16.65 15.88 -21.11
N SER A 10 -17.28 16.46 -22.13
CA SER A 10 -17.22 15.92 -23.51
C SER A 10 -16.76 16.92 -24.57
N ALA A 11 -16.13 18.03 -24.20
CA ALA A 11 -15.63 18.98 -25.18
C ALA A 11 -14.25 19.51 -24.81
N LEU A 12 -13.21 18.76 -25.19
CA LEU A 12 -11.92 19.29 -25.62
C LEU A 12 -11.15 18.19 -26.37
N PRO A 13 -11.16 18.17 -27.70
CA PRO A 13 -10.14 17.47 -28.46
C PRO A 13 -8.98 18.44 -28.76
N GLN A 14 -7.77 17.86 -28.85
CA GLN A 14 -6.58 18.36 -29.55
C GLN A 14 -5.52 19.14 -28.75
N ALA A 15 -4.58 18.40 -28.16
CA ALA A 15 -3.13 18.62 -28.30
C ALA A 15 -2.41 17.31 -27.97
N PHE A 16 -1.30 17.00 -28.64
CA PHE A 16 -0.48 15.76 -28.58
C PHE A 16 -0.85 14.64 -29.57
N PRO A 17 -0.50 14.82 -30.86
CA PRO A 17 -0.42 13.70 -31.79
C PRO A 17 0.81 12.85 -31.43
N GLY A 18 0.60 11.63 -30.91
CA GLY A 18 1.69 10.67 -30.69
C GLY A 18 1.67 9.90 -29.37
N LEU A 19 0.74 10.21 -28.46
CA LEU A 19 0.67 9.54 -27.16
C LEU A 19 -0.52 8.57 -27.07
N VAL A 20 -0.60 7.59 -27.97
CA VAL A 20 -1.45 6.40 -27.73
C VAL A 20 -0.68 5.49 -26.79
N TYR A 21 -0.56 5.88 -25.53
CA TYR A 21 -0.14 4.94 -24.49
C TYR A 21 -1.32 3.99 -24.28
N THR A 22 -1.17 2.78 -24.77
CA THR A 22 -2.05 1.69 -24.36
C THR A 22 -1.88 1.51 -22.85
N GLN A 23 -2.97 1.16 -22.14
CA GLN A 23 -2.91 0.86 -20.72
C GLN A 23 -1.79 -0.16 -20.39
N ALA A 24 -1.65 -1.18 -21.24
CA ALA A 24 -0.60 -2.20 -21.12
C ALA A 24 0.84 -1.66 -21.30
N SER A 25 1.07 -0.61 -22.10
CA SER A 25 2.40 0.00 -22.24
C SER A 25 2.74 0.93 -21.08
N LEU A 26 1.73 1.61 -20.51
CA LEU A 26 1.88 2.40 -19.27
C LEU A 26 2.24 1.50 -18.09
N GLU A 27 1.60 0.33 -17.98
CA GLU A 27 1.86 -0.65 -16.93
C GLU A 27 3.28 -1.24 -17.02
N ARG A 28 3.75 -1.56 -18.22
CA ARG A 28 5.14 -2.04 -18.40
C ARG A 28 6.17 -0.98 -18.02
N ALA A 29 5.92 0.27 -18.42
CA ALA A 29 6.79 1.39 -18.06
C ALA A 29 6.80 1.65 -16.55
N SER A 30 5.65 1.58 -15.88
CA SER A 30 5.59 1.77 -14.42
C SER A 30 6.29 0.65 -13.66
N ILE A 31 6.16 -0.61 -14.08
CA ILE A 31 6.88 -1.74 -13.47
C ILE A 31 8.39 -1.55 -13.59
N ALA A 32 8.89 -1.14 -14.75
CA ALA A 32 10.32 -0.89 -14.96
C ALA A 32 10.81 0.22 -14.02
N LEU A 33 10.07 1.33 -13.90
CA LEU A 33 10.41 2.42 -12.99
C LEU A 33 10.39 1.98 -11.52
N PHE A 34 9.38 1.22 -11.08
CA PHE A 34 9.33 0.74 -9.71
C PHE A 34 10.53 -0.14 -9.38
N LYS A 35 10.89 -1.05 -10.28
CA LYS A 35 12.06 -1.92 -10.09
C LYS A 35 13.36 -1.11 -9.95
N GLU A 36 13.58 -0.15 -10.84
CA GLU A 36 14.76 0.72 -10.78
C GLU A 36 14.79 1.53 -9.46
N THR A 37 13.64 2.01 -9.00
CA THR A 37 13.57 2.73 -7.72
C THR A 37 13.78 1.83 -6.51
N GLU A 38 13.30 0.58 -6.53
CA GLU A 38 13.51 -0.40 -5.47
C GLU A 38 15.01 -0.77 -5.35
N ASP A 39 15.70 -0.96 -6.48
CA ASP A 39 17.14 -1.23 -6.51
C ASP A 39 17.94 -0.06 -5.92
N LEU A 40 17.54 1.18 -6.22
CA LEU A 40 18.14 2.38 -5.62
C LEU A 40 17.83 2.48 -4.13
N LEU A 41 16.59 2.24 -3.72
CA LEU A 41 16.20 2.22 -2.30
C LEU A 41 17.04 1.21 -1.53
N GLU A 42 17.25 0.00 -2.05
CA GLU A 42 18.05 -1.03 -1.40
C GLU A 42 19.50 -0.60 -1.19
N LYS A 43 20.11 0.03 -2.20
CA LYS A 43 21.50 0.51 -2.14
C LYS A 43 21.72 1.60 -1.08
N TRP A 44 20.71 2.44 -0.84
CA TRP A 44 20.80 3.60 0.03
C TRP A 44 20.01 3.46 1.34
N LYS A 45 19.53 2.25 1.65
CA LYS A 45 18.90 1.95 2.94
C LYS A 45 19.89 2.19 4.08
N HIS A 46 19.40 2.82 5.14
CA HIS A 46 20.17 3.02 6.35
C HIS A 46 20.31 1.69 7.10
N PRO A 47 21.50 1.36 7.66
CA PRO A 47 21.73 0.08 8.36
C PRO A 47 20.86 -0.13 9.61
N ASP A 48 20.45 0.95 10.30
CA ASP A 48 19.58 0.86 11.49
C ASP A 48 18.33 1.75 11.34
N PRO A 49 17.33 1.34 10.53
CA PRO A 49 16.15 2.15 10.26
C PRO A 49 15.42 2.54 11.54
N TYR A 50 14.85 3.75 11.57
CA TYR A 50 14.02 4.15 12.70
C TYR A 50 12.77 3.26 12.80
N HIS A 51 12.67 2.49 13.88
CA HIS A 51 11.49 1.70 14.22
C HIS A 51 10.71 2.35 15.37
N PRO A 52 9.39 2.59 15.21
CA PRO A 52 8.55 3.06 16.31
C PRO A 52 8.61 2.07 17.47
N PRO A 53 8.58 2.53 18.74
CA PRO A 53 8.77 1.65 19.89
C PRO A 53 7.72 0.53 19.97
N THR A 54 6.48 0.79 19.55
CA THR A 54 5.37 -0.18 19.62
C THR A 54 5.17 -0.96 18.31
N ALA A 55 5.89 -0.63 17.24
CA ALA A 55 5.81 -1.38 15.99
C ALA A 55 6.59 -2.70 16.12
N PRO A 56 6.33 -3.69 15.26
CA PRO A 56 7.18 -4.88 15.15
C PRO A 56 8.65 -4.48 14.95
N GLY A 57 9.54 -5.05 15.76
CA GLY A 57 10.96 -4.69 15.78
C GLY A 57 11.30 -3.43 16.61
N GLY A 58 10.31 -2.76 17.20
CA GLY A 58 10.50 -1.65 18.11
C GLY A 58 10.90 -2.08 19.52
N SER A 59 11.56 -1.18 20.26
CA SER A 59 12.08 -1.44 21.62
C SER A 59 11.02 -1.80 22.66
N LYS A 60 9.73 -1.56 22.39
CA LYS A 60 8.61 -1.80 23.31
C LYS A 60 7.55 -2.75 22.73
N TYR A 61 7.80 -3.42 21.61
CA TYR A 61 6.81 -4.20 20.86
C TYR A 61 6.06 -5.22 21.74
N GLU A 62 6.81 -6.01 22.51
CA GLU A 62 6.27 -7.14 23.30
C GLU A 62 6.23 -6.89 24.80
N ARG A 63 6.39 -5.62 25.22
CA ARG A 63 6.50 -5.32 26.65
C ARG A 63 5.24 -5.64 27.45
N ASN A 64 4.06 -5.55 26.82
CA ASN A 64 2.76 -5.67 27.47
C ASN A 64 1.81 -6.62 26.70
N LEU A 65 2.29 -7.78 26.25
CA LEU A 65 1.40 -8.79 25.67
C LEU A 65 0.45 -9.35 26.73
N PRO A 66 -0.85 -9.53 26.42
CA PRO A 66 -1.77 -10.21 27.32
C PRO A 66 -1.33 -11.67 27.50
N SER A 67 -1.50 -12.21 28.72
CA SER A 67 -1.24 -13.63 28.97
C SER A 67 -2.09 -14.49 28.04
N PRO A 68 -1.54 -15.57 27.45
CA PRO A 68 -2.34 -16.51 26.69
C PRO A 68 -3.41 -17.13 27.61
N VAL A 69 -4.60 -17.38 27.04
CA VAL A 69 -5.66 -18.13 27.72
C VAL A 69 -5.26 -19.59 27.76
N LEU A 70 -5.01 -20.11 28.96
CA LEU A 70 -4.65 -21.51 29.20
C LEU A 70 -5.83 -22.36 29.68
N ASP A 71 -7.01 -21.76 29.78
CA ASP A 71 -8.19 -22.44 30.29
C ASP A 71 -8.57 -23.60 29.36
N PRO A 72 -8.81 -24.81 29.90
CA PRO A 72 -9.27 -25.92 29.08
C PRO A 72 -10.65 -25.59 28.50
N PRO A 73 -10.97 -26.12 27.30
CA PRO A 73 -12.30 -25.92 26.71
C PRO A 73 -13.39 -26.40 27.68
N PRO A 74 -14.55 -25.72 27.75
CA PRO A 74 -15.63 -26.09 28.66
C PRO A 74 -16.08 -27.52 28.38
N LYS A 75 -16.21 -28.33 29.45
CA LYS A 75 -16.75 -29.69 29.34
C LYS A 75 -18.19 -29.61 28.85
N MET A 76 -18.48 -30.24 27.71
CA MET A 76 -19.86 -30.37 27.24
C MET A 76 -20.65 -31.21 28.25
N ALA A 77 -21.69 -30.64 28.85
CA ALA A 77 -22.65 -31.39 29.63
C ALA A 77 -23.53 -32.18 28.65
N LEU A 78 -23.37 -33.51 28.66
CA LEU A 78 -24.26 -34.45 27.99
C LEU A 78 -25.54 -34.64 28.81
#